data_AF-G0MUE7-F1
#
_entry.id   AF-G0MUE7-F1
#
_cell.length_a   1.000
_cell.length_b   1.000
_cell.length_c   1.000
_cell.angle_alpha   90.00
_cell.angle_beta   90.00
_cell.angle_gamma   90.00
#
_symmetry.space_group_name_H-M   'P 1'
#
loop_
_entity.id
_entity.type
_entity.pdbx_description
1 polymer ?
#
loop_
_entity_poly.entity_id
_entity_poly.type
_entity_poly.pdbx_seq_one_letter_code
_entity_poly.pdbx_strand_id
1 'polypeptide(L)'
;MTNTFSKLPLKVFSSHSPRFMMNCNILILLSLFFIDCSSYSLEVSLDPLFKEKKCDKKCMFAAENLTSLTADTFPKTCGTVCANLRITQECDLTENQLTSLFQNMKRLVGRLKVEGTNYTSSKFLAGLEKIECDPSIYGYAIWTDNPELVELGLLNLTYVECREVHATYNPKMTKWNVPNLKKVEEVTYKLKEGLRLNIYENSPDFCLTSKEMIDLMNIKGLDLDHIEAKYCDPSFNEKVCNQPKEGCVEMFGDVEIGEDFDFELMKTVEAIYGSLIINGTSLEDFSFLESLMYISQLEQGKHPLIVENNLSLVNMTFPKLKKIQGQRTWESIVIFAIFNNNNEALSERPRFCTSFKSSIKLMDEKLYIEGKRCSEIKQKTDQEAWLKDFKESKNCASRASILLIFFLFCYFGSD
;
A
#
# COMPACT_ATOMS: atom_id res chain seq x y z
N MET A 1 42.21 -35.98 -1.56
CA MET A 1 42.30 -34.63 -0.99
C MET A 1 40.87 -34.17 -0.74
N THR A 2 40.12 -34.60 0.26
CA THR A 2 40.34 -34.57 1.73
C THR A 2 40.86 -33.23 2.23
N ASN A 3 39.96 -32.42 2.78
CA ASN A 3 40.08 -31.59 4.00
C ASN A 3 38.67 -31.00 4.26
N THR A 4 37.86 -31.38 5.25
CA THR A 4 37.92 -31.28 6.74
C THR A 4 38.20 -29.89 7.31
N PHE A 5 37.15 -29.27 7.88
CA PHE A 5 37.13 -28.40 9.08
C PHE A 5 35.75 -28.63 9.75
N SER A 6 35.66 -29.47 10.79
CA SER A 6 35.82 -29.19 12.24
C SER A 6 34.55 -28.65 12.92
N LYS A 7 34.00 -29.49 13.80
CA LYS A 7 32.87 -29.28 14.73
C LYS A 7 33.22 -28.33 15.88
N LEU A 8 32.24 -27.60 16.43
CA LEU A 8 31.76 -27.60 17.85
C LEU A 8 30.68 -26.50 18.10
N PRO A 9 29.88 -26.56 19.19
CA PRO A 9 28.47 -26.97 19.16
C PRO A 9 27.46 -25.85 19.46
N LEU A 10 26.23 -25.98 18.99
CA LEU A 10 25.10 -25.16 19.46
C LEU A 10 24.20 -25.97 20.38
N LYS A 11 24.04 -25.40 21.58
CA LYS A 11 23.28 -25.91 22.72
C LYS A 11 21.81 -26.15 22.36
N VAL A 12 21.33 -27.23 22.96
CA VAL A 12 19.93 -27.63 23.13
C VAL A 12 19.11 -26.50 23.76
N PHE A 13 18.00 -26.13 23.12
CA PHE A 13 16.78 -25.74 23.82
C PHE A 13 15.62 -26.51 23.21
N SER A 14 15.04 -27.37 24.04
CA SER A 14 13.86 -28.16 23.78
C SER A 14 12.60 -27.34 24.04
N SER A 15 11.62 -27.41 23.15
CA SER A 15 10.21 -27.35 23.55
C SER A 15 9.35 -28.10 22.54
N HIS A 16 8.66 -29.11 23.04
CA HIS A 16 7.74 -29.98 22.31
C HIS A 16 6.55 -29.23 21.72
N SER A 17 6.20 -29.55 20.48
CA SER A 17 4.81 -29.57 20.01
C SER A 17 4.62 -30.78 19.07
N PRO A 18 3.63 -31.67 19.32
CA PRO A 18 3.39 -32.81 18.44
C PRO A 18 2.61 -32.39 17.20
N ARG A 19 3.22 -32.62 16.03
CA ARG A 19 2.59 -32.58 14.71
C ARG A 19 1.53 -33.68 14.60
N PHE A 20 0.28 -33.32 14.32
CA PHE A 20 -0.66 -34.22 13.65
C PHE A 20 -0.35 -34.19 12.15
N MET A 21 0.49 -35.12 11.69
CA MET A 21 0.55 -35.54 10.29
C MET A 21 -0.36 -36.76 10.16
N MET A 22 -1.37 -36.69 9.29
CA MET A 22 -2.01 -37.89 8.74
C MET A 22 -1.99 -37.80 7.22
N ASN A 23 -1.24 -38.73 6.64
CA ASN A 23 -1.00 -38.92 5.21
C ASN A 23 -2.29 -39.15 4.43
N CYS A 24 -2.38 -38.57 3.23
CA CYS A 24 -3.17 -39.11 2.14
C CYS A 24 -2.27 -39.20 0.89
N ASN A 25 -1.69 -40.38 0.68
CA ASN A 25 -1.15 -40.80 -0.60
C ASN A 25 -2.32 -41.19 -1.49
N ILE A 26 -2.48 -40.56 -2.66
CA ILE A 26 -3.02 -41.10 -3.92
C ILE A 26 -2.89 -40.00 -5.00
N LEU A 27 -2.45 -40.40 -6.20
CA LEU A 27 -2.26 -39.61 -7.45
C LEU A 27 -0.88 -38.97 -7.70
N ILE A 28 0.16 -39.81 -7.69
CA ILE A 28 1.29 -39.67 -8.63
C ILE A 28 0.99 -40.66 -9.78
N LEU A 29 0.40 -40.18 -10.87
CA LEU A 29 0.36 -40.81 -12.21
C LEU A 29 -0.51 -39.94 -13.13
N LEU A 30 0.05 -38.83 -13.62
CA LEU A 30 -0.35 -38.12 -14.85
C LEU A 30 0.71 -37.05 -15.14
N SER A 31 1.93 -37.52 -15.44
CA SER A 31 3.06 -36.67 -15.82
C SER A 31 3.57 -37.08 -17.21
N LEU A 32 2.76 -36.90 -18.26
CA LEU A 32 3.21 -36.94 -19.67
C LEU A 32 2.28 -36.13 -20.60
N PHE A 33 1.96 -34.89 -20.24
CA PHE A 33 1.65 -33.85 -21.21
C PHE A 33 2.43 -32.60 -20.81
N PHE A 34 3.72 -32.59 -21.16
CA PHE A 34 4.46 -31.34 -21.33
C PHE A 34 3.84 -30.64 -22.54
N ILE A 35 2.73 -29.93 -22.31
CA ILE A 35 2.33 -28.85 -23.20
C ILE A 35 3.37 -27.78 -22.95
N ASP A 36 4.13 -27.48 -23.99
CA ASP A 36 4.99 -26.32 -24.10
C ASP A 36 4.10 -25.08 -23.96
N CYS A 37 3.85 -24.69 -22.70
CA CYS A 37 3.15 -23.46 -22.39
C CYS A 37 4.15 -22.33 -22.63
N SER A 38 4.39 -22.05 -23.91
CA SER A 38 4.76 -20.70 -24.30
C SER A 38 3.76 -19.78 -23.60
N SER A 39 4.28 -18.91 -22.73
CA SER A 39 3.53 -17.84 -22.12
C SER A 39 3.07 -16.92 -23.26
N TYR A 40 1.95 -17.27 -23.90
CA TYR A 40 1.22 -16.32 -24.72
C TYR A 40 0.75 -15.25 -23.73
N SER A 41 1.45 -14.12 -23.71
CA SER A 41 0.90 -12.89 -23.13
C SER A 41 -0.33 -12.57 -23.96
N LEU A 42 -1.49 -12.95 -23.47
CA LEU A 42 -2.75 -12.68 -24.14
C LEU A 42 -2.96 -11.17 -24.02
N GLU A 43 -2.57 -10.41 -25.04
CA GLU A 43 -2.84 -8.98 -25.09
C GLU A 43 -4.36 -8.77 -25.05
N VAL A 44 -4.85 -8.30 -23.91
CA VAL A 44 -6.27 -8.03 -23.75
C VAL A 44 -6.61 -6.80 -24.59
N SER A 45 -7.49 -7.02 -25.57
CA SER A 45 -8.02 -5.97 -26.45
C SER A 45 -8.68 -4.85 -25.65
N LEU A 46 -8.40 -3.60 -26.06
CA LEU A 46 -9.02 -2.39 -25.52
C LEU A 46 -10.39 -2.07 -26.14
N ASP A 47 -10.84 -2.83 -27.15
CA ASP A 47 -12.11 -2.58 -27.83
C ASP A 47 -13.33 -2.49 -26.90
N PRO A 48 -13.47 -3.36 -25.86
CA PRO A 48 -14.58 -3.24 -24.92
C PRO A 48 -14.59 -1.90 -24.19
N LEU A 49 -13.42 -1.46 -23.70
CA LEU A 49 -13.28 -0.17 -23.02
C LEU A 49 -13.60 0.98 -23.98
N PHE A 50 -13.04 0.96 -25.19
CA PHE A 50 -13.25 2.02 -26.17
C PHE A 50 -14.72 2.15 -26.57
N LYS A 51 -15.44 1.03 -26.65
CA LYS A 51 -16.89 1.01 -26.88
C LYS A 51 -17.66 1.57 -25.70
N GLU A 52 -17.33 1.16 -24.48
CA GLU A 52 -17.96 1.63 -23.24
C GLU A 52 -17.80 3.14 -23.06
N LYS A 53 -16.56 3.65 -23.21
CA LYS A 53 -16.22 5.06 -23.05
C LYS A 53 -16.54 5.90 -24.30
N LYS A 54 -17.19 5.31 -25.32
CA LYS A 54 -17.68 5.95 -26.55
C LYS A 54 -16.59 6.70 -27.33
N CYS A 55 -15.46 6.03 -27.57
CA CYS A 55 -14.35 6.57 -28.33
C CYS A 55 -14.76 6.93 -29.76
N ASP A 56 -14.50 8.18 -30.17
CA ASP A 56 -14.65 8.61 -31.55
C ASP A 56 -13.50 8.02 -32.38
N LYS A 57 -13.83 7.34 -33.49
CA LYS A 57 -12.85 6.72 -34.39
C LYS A 57 -11.78 7.71 -34.87
N LYS A 58 -12.11 8.99 -35.05
CA LYS A 58 -11.15 10.01 -35.47
C LYS A 58 -10.17 10.44 -34.37
N CYS A 59 -10.47 10.05 -33.12
CA CYS A 59 -9.68 10.31 -31.93
C CYS A 59 -9.01 9.05 -31.39
N MET A 60 -8.92 8.00 -32.20
CA MET A 60 -8.20 6.77 -31.86
C MET A 60 -6.79 6.82 -32.42
N PHE A 61 -5.83 6.38 -31.63
CA PHE A 61 -4.46 6.15 -32.07
C PHE A 61 -4.17 4.65 -32.07
N ALA A 62 -4.24 4.04 -33.26
CA ALA A 62 -4.16 2.59 -33.44
C ALA A 62 -2.73 2.05 -33.57
N ALA A 63 -1.73 2.92 -33.79
CA ALA A 63 -0.35 2.49 -34.01
C ALA A 63 0.38 2.06 -32.71
N GLU A 64 -0.19 2.41 -31.56
CA GLU A 64 0.29 2.14 -30.20
C GLU A 64 1.64 2.76 -29.85
N ASN A 65 2.70 2.34 -30.56
CA ASN A 65 4.04 2.86 -30.43
C ASN A 65 4.14 4.22 -31.13
N LEU A 66 4.55 5.23 -30.37
CA LEU A 66 4.75 6.57 -30.89
C LEU A 66 6.18 6.77 -31.39
N THR A 67 6.32 7.02 -32.69
CA THR A 67 7.58 7.36 -33.37
C THR A 67 7.31 8.42 -34.43
N SER A 68 8.33 8.95 -35.09
CA SER A 68 8.19 9.86 -36.23
C SER A 68 7.34 9.29 -37.36
N LEU A 69 7.32 7.96 -37.54
CA LEU A 69 6.52 7.27 -38.54
C LEU A 69 5.02 7.24 -38.18
N THR A 70 4.68 7.23 -36.90
CA THR A 70 3.30 7.10 -36.42
C THR A 70 2.72 8.41 -35.91
N ALA A 71 3.56 9.41 -35.59
CA ALA A 71 3.17 10.70 -35.02
C ALA A 71 2.13 11.46 -35.86
N ASP A 72 2.17 11.34 -37.19
CA ASP A 72 1.19 12.00 -38.06
C ASP A 72 -0.19 11.35 -38.05
N THR A 73 -0.29 10.10 -37.58
CA THR A 73 -1.58 9.42 -37.36
C THR A 73 -2.19 9.74 -35.99
N PHE A 74 -1.44 10.40 -35.09
CA PHE A 74 -1.95 10.81 -33.79
C PHE A 74 -3.05 11.88 -33.94
N PRO A 75 -4.17 11.79 -33.21
CA PRO A 75 -5.31 12.70 -33.37
C PRO A 75 -5.10 14.06 -32.67
N LYS A 76 -4.25 14.91 -33.28
CA LYS A 76 -3.74 16.18 -32.71
C LYS A 76 -4.84 17.19 -32.28
N THR A 77 -6.07 17.10 -32.82
CA THR A 77 -7.18 18.02 -32.50
C THR A 77 -8.11 17.51 -31.39
N CYS A 78 -7.91 16.29 -30.90
CA CYS A 78 -8.83 15.66 -29.96
C CYS A 78 -8.49 15.95 -28.50
N GLY A 79 -9.51 16.37 -27.74
CA GLY A 79 -9.40 16.53 -26.28
C GLY A 79 -9.39 15.20 -25.51
N THR A 80 -10.08 14.19 -26.06
CA THR A 80 -10.07 12.81 -25.57
C THR A 80 -9.45 11.93 -26.63
N VAL A 81 -8.40 11.18 -26.27
CA VAL A 81 -7.70 10.26 -27.15
C VAL A 81 -7.86 8.84 -26.60
N CYS A 82 -8.16 7.89 -27.50
CA CYS A 82 -8.28 6.48 -27.15
C CYS A 82 -7.12 5.70 -27.74
N ALA A 83 -6.27 5.12 -26.89
CA ALA A 83 -5.00 4.53 -27.32
C ALA A 83 -4.43 3.52 -26.32
N ASN A 84 -3.68 2.54 -26.83
CA ASN A 84 -2.59 1.92 -26.08
C ASN A 84 -1.32 2.77 -26.30
N LEU A 85 -1.17 3.87 -25.58
CA LEU A 85 -0.11 4.85 -25.87
C LEU A 85 1.22 4.38 -25.28
N ARG A 86 2.17 4.02 -26.15
CA ARG A 86 3.51 3.55 -25.78
C ARG A 86 4.56 4.53 -26.30
N ILE A 87 5.29 5.14 -25.37
CA ILE A 87 6.43 6.01 -25.61
C ILE A 87 7.66 5.28 -25.05
N THR A 88 8.31 4.52 -25.91
CA THR A 88 9.40 3.61 -25.51
C THR A 88 10.75 4.13 -25.99
N GLN A 89 11.83 3.39 -25.74
CA GLN A 89 13.17 3.66 -26.27
C GLN A 89 13.21 3.80 -27.81
N GLU A 90 12.21 3.25 -28.54
CA GLU A 90 12.08 3.39 -29.98
C GLU A 90 11.48 4.74 -30.42
N CYS A 91 10.99 5.56 -29.49
CA CYS A 91 10.47 6.90 -29.78
C CYS A 91 11.62 7.85 -30.11
N ASP A 92 11.65 8.36 -31.35
CA ASP A 92 12.66 9.28 -31.89
C ASP A 92 12.22 10.76 -31.88
N LEU A 93 11.09 11.07 -31.24
CA LEU A 93 10.59 12.43 -31.09
C LEU A 93 11.30 13.15 -29.93
N THR A 94 11.46 14.46 -30.03
CA THR A 94 11.94 15.29 -28.91
C THR A 94 10.81 15.62 -27.93
N GLU A 95 11.13 15.98 -26.68
CA GLU A 95 10.12 16.44 -25.70
C GLU A 95 9.27 17.60 -26.24
N ASN A 96 9.84 18.51 -27.05
CA ASN A 96 9.12 19.61 -27.69
C ASN A 96 8.13 19.14 -28.76
N GLN A 97 8.51 18.14 -29.56
CA GLN A 97 7.62 17.53 -30.54
C GLN A 97 6.47 16.80 -29.84
N LEU A 98 6.76 16.04 -28.78
CA LEU A 98 5.74 15.39 -27.95
C LEU A 98 4.79 16.40 -27.31
N THR A 99 5.33 17.48 -26.75
CA THR A 99 4.53 18.56 -26.15
C THR A 99 3.57 19.16 -27.18
N SER A 100 4.05 19.43 -28.39
CA SER A 100 3.23 19.95 -29.48
C SER A 100 2.19 18.94 -29.97
N LEU A 101 2.54 17.66 -29.97
CA LEU A 101 1.66 16.56 -30.37
C LEU A 101 0.48 16.38 -29.40
N PHE A 102 0.76 16.46 -28.10
CA PHE A 102 -0.20 16.22 -27.02
C PHE A 102 -0.90 17.47 -26.51
N GLN A 103 -0.62 18.65 -27.06
CA GLN A 103 -1.10 19.94 -26.55
C GLN A 103 -2.62 20.03 -26.29
N ASN A 104 -3.44 19.30 -27.06
CA ASN A 104 -4.89 19.30 -26.92
C ASN A 104 -5.41 18.13 -26.08
N MET A 105 -4.60 17.09 -25.86
CA MET A 105 -5.02 15.87 -25.17
C MET A 105 -5.16 16.14 -23.66
N LYS A 106 -6.40 16.17 -23.19
CA LYS A 106 -6.77 16.33 -21.77
C LYS A 106 -7.16 15.02 -21.12
N ARG A 107 -7.59 14.04 -21.91
CA ARG A 107 -8.09 12.75 -21.41
C ARG A 107 -7.56 11.61 -22.28
N LEU A 108 -6.90 10.66 -21.64
CA LEU A 108 -6.47 9.42 -22.27
C LEU A 108 -7.38 8.28 -21.81
N VAL A 109 -7.97 7.56 -22.76
CA VAL A 109 -8.70 6.31 -22.51
C VAL A 109 -7.88 5.16 -23.08
N GLY A 110 -7.53 4.18 -22.26
CA GLY A 110 -6.65 3.06 -22.61
C GLY A 110 -5.42 3.02 -21.72
N ARG A 111 -4.28 2.60 -22.25
CA ARG A 111 -3.05 2.36 -21.46
C ARG A 111 -2.01 3.42 -21.74
N LEU A 112 -1.15 3.69 -20.76
CA LEU A 112 0.00 4.59 -20.89
C LEU A 112 1.27 3.88 -20.46
N LYS A 113 2.26 3.82 -21.34
CA LYS A 113 3.61 3.34 -21.03
C LYS A 113 4.66 4.35 -21.47
N VAL A 114 5.51 4.78 -20.54
CA VAL A 114 6.74 5.53 -20.82
C VAL A 114 7.92 4.70 -20.33
N GLU A 115 8.71 4.13 -21.24
CA GLU A 115 9.70 3.09 -20.91
C GLU A 115 11.02 3.26 -21.65
N GLY A 116 12.16 3.16 -20.94
CA GLY A 116 13.46 3.13 -21.60
C GLY A 116 13.86 4.43 -22.30
N THR A 117 13.20 5.56 -21.97
CA THR A 117 13.42 6.83 -22.66
C THR A 117 14.51 7.67 -22.00
N ASN A 118 15.12 8.57 -22.77
CA ASN A 118 16.11 9.54 -22.27
C ASN A 118 15.46 10.91 -21.91
N TYR A 119 14.15 10.95 -21.72
CA TYR A 119 13.46 12.18 -21.34
C TYR A 119 13.73 12.52 -19.88
N THR A 120 13.87 13.82 -19.60
CA THR A 120 14.14 14.28 -18.22
C THR A 120 12.86 14.48 -17.43
N SER A 121 11.73 14.60 -18.12
CA SER A 121 10.42 14.68 -17.48
C SER A 121 9.32 14.12 -18.37
N SER A 122 8.11 13.93 -17.82
CA SER A 122 6.90 13.69 -18.60
C SER A 122 6.06 14.94 -18.80
N LYS A 123 6.67 16.13 -18.77
CA LYS A 123 5.97 17.43 -18.96
C LYS A 123 5.35 17.58 -20.34
N PHE A 124 5.76 16.79 -21.32
CA PHE A 124 5.04 16.70 -22.60
C PHE A 124 3.60 16.19 -22.44
N LEU A 125 3.24 15.58 -21.30
CA LEU A 125 1.88 15.23 -20.88
C LEU A 125 1.28 16.21 -19.85
N ALA A 126 1.86 17.38 -19.60
CA ALA A 126 1.38 18.30 -18.56
C ALA A 126 -0.05 18.80 -18.78
N GLY A 127 -0.57 18.75 -20.01
CA GLY A 127 -1.97 19.05 -20.35
C GLY A 127 -2.97 17.96 -19.96
N LEU A 128 -2.50 16.75 -19.63
CA LEU A 128 -3.33 15.59 -19.32
C LEU A 128 -4.01 15.76 -17.97
N GLU A 129 -5.35 15.69 -17.97
CA GLU A 129 -6.19 15.86 -16.78
C GLU A 129 -6.70 14.52 -16.23
N LYS A 130 -6.88 13.52 -17.11
CA LYS A 130 -7.48 12.22 -16.78
C LYS A 130 -6.84 11.06 -17.54
N ILE A 131 -6.64 9.94 -16.85
CA ILE A 131 -6.30 8.64 -17.46
C ILE A 131 -7.37 7.63 -17.04
N GLU A 132 -7.97 6.94 -18.00
CA GLU A 132 -8.95 5.87 -17.77
C GLU A 132 -8.51 4.60 -18.50
N CYS A 133 -7.93 3.68 -17.75
CA CYS A 133 -7.51 2.38 -18.22
C CYS A 133 -8.65 1.37 -18.29
N ASP A 134 -8.34 0.22 -18.89
CA ASP A 134 -9.28 -0.89 -18.95
C ASP A 134 -9.47 -1.53 -17.57
N PRO A 135 -10.66 -2.08 -17.27
CA PRO A 135 -10.97 -2.69 -15.97
C PRO A 135 -10.16 -3.93 -15.62
N SER A 136 -9.46 -4.51 -16.60
CA SER A 136 -8.86 -5.82 -16.43
C SER A 136 -7.56 -5.72 -15.64
N ILE A 137 -6.97 -6.89 -15.37
CA ILE A 137 -5.66 -6.99 -14.73
C ILE A 137 -4.53 -6.26 -15.49
N TYR A 138 -4.78 -5.84 -16.73
CA TYR A 138 -3.83 -5.19 -17.63
C TYR A 138 -4.03 -3.67 -17.78
N GLY A 139 -4.93 -3.04 -17.03
CA GLY A 139 -5.12 -1.59 -17.07
C GLY A 139 -4.01 -0.84 -16.31
N TYR A 140 -3.14 -0.12 -17.03
CA TYR A 140 -1.96 0.51 -16.41
C TYR A 140 -1.60 1.90 -16.95
N ALA A 141 -0.97 2.69 -16.08
CA ALA A 141 -0.26 3.92 -16.40
C ALA A 141 1.14 3.90 -15.74
N ILE A 142 2.19 3.68 -16.53
CA ILE A 142 3.52 3.34 -16.00
C ILE A 142 4.65 4.16 -16.60
N TRP A 143 5.60 4.49 -15.74
CA TRP A 143 6.88 5.11 -16.05
C TRP A 143 8.00 4.22 -15.50
N THR A 144 8.68 3.49 -16.38
CA THR A 144 9.68 2.51 -15.95
C THR A 144 10.98 2.60 -16.75
N ASP A 145 12.11 2.30 -16.11
CA ASP A 145 13.40 2.17 -16.77
C ASP A 145 13.83 3.42 -17.56
N ASN A 146 13.49 4.62 -17.09
CA ASN A 146 13.89 5.87 -17.73
C ASN A 146 15.13 6.45 -17.01
N PRO A 147 16.36 6.24 -17.53
CA PRO A 147 17.61 6.57 -16.83
C PRO A 147 17.80 8.07 -16.57
N GLU A 148 17.17 8.93 -17.37
CA GLU A 148 17.32 10.39 -17.30
C GLU A 148 16.14 11.10 -16.64
N LEU A 149 15.06 10.37 -16.32
CA LEU A 149 13.83 10.95 -15.76
C LEU A 149 14.09 11.49 -14.36
N VAL A 150 13.83 12.79 -14.15
CA VAL A 150 14.02 13.50 -12.87
C VAL A 150 12.69 13.70 -12.14
N GLU A 151 11.59 13.85 -12.87
CA GLU A 151 10.23 14.04 -12.33
C GLU A 151 9.14 13.66 -13.36
N LEU A 152 7.92 13.37 -12.91
CA LEU A 152 6.80 13.18 -13.85
C LEU A 152 6.31 14.52 -14.42
N GLY A 153 6.01 15.50 -13.56
CA GLY A 153 5.53 16.81 -14.00
C GLY A 153 4.12 16.81 -14.58
N LEU A 154 3.25 15.93 -14.11
CA LEU A 154 1.86 15.78 -14.55
C LEU A 154 0.94 16.77 -13.80
N LEU A 155 1.20 18.06 -14.01
CA LEU A 155 0.63 19.13 -13.18
C LEU A 155 -0.90 19.23 -13.22
N ASN A 156 -1.53 18.88 -14.35
CA ASN A 156 -2.99 18.96 -14.48
C ASN A 156 -3.71 17.63 -14.19
N LEU A 157 -2.97 16.55 -13.91
CA LEU A 157 -3.57 15.24 -13.71
C LEU A 157 -4.33 15.23 -12.38
N THR A 158 -5.65 15.02 -12.47
CA THR A 158 -6.55 15.04 -11.30
C THR A 158 -7.19 13.69 -11.03
N TYR A 159 -7.23 12.82 -12.04
CA TYR A 159 -7.99 11.58 -12.02
C TYR A 159 -7.23 10.49 -12.76
N VAL A 160 -7.01 9.37 -12.08
CA VAL A 160 -6.54 8.13 -12.69
C VAL A 160 -7.56 7.05 -12.37
N GLU A 161 -7.93 6.25 -13.36
CA GLU A 161 -8.77 5.08 -13.17
C GLU A 161 -8.05 3.95 -13.86
N CYS A 162 -7.13 3.32 -13.12
CA CYS A 162 -6.32 2.22 -13.62
C CYS A 162 -6.27 1.14 -12.53
N ARG A 163 -5.65 0.01 -12.82
CA ARG A 163 -5.36 -0.98 -11.79
C ARG A 163 -3.98 -0.78 -11.19
N GLU A 164 -3.02 -0.47 -12.06
CA GLU A 164 -1.61 -0.32 -11.74
C GLU A 164 -1.12 1.07 -12.17
N VAL A 165 -0.54 1.82 -11.23
CA VAL A 165 0.09 3.13 -11.50
C VAL A 165 1.50 3.10 -10.95
N HIS A 166 2.52 3.08 -11.82
CA HIS A 166 3.90 2.83 -11.42
C HIS A 166 4.84 3.95 -11.85
N ALA A 167 5.75 4.33 -10.96
CA ALA A 167 6.97 5.06 -11.31
C ALA A 167 8.16 4.32 -10.71
N THR A 168 8.84 3.51 -11.51
CA THR A 168 9.79 2.49 -11.03
C THR A 168 11.07 2.45 -11.84
N TYR A 169 12.20 2.07 -11.24
CA TYR A 169 13.46 1.91 -11.98
C TYR A 169 13.91 3.20 -12.72
N ASN A 170 13.66 4.38 -12.12
CA ASN A 170 14.08 5.67 -12.68
C ASN A 170 15.18 6.28 -11.76
N PRO A 171 16.47 5.94 -11.97
CA PRO A 171 17.54 6.18 -11.01
C PRO A 171 17.85 7.67 -10.74
N LYS A 172 17.41 8.59 -11.61
CA LYS A 172 17.57 10.05 -11.42
C LYS A 172 16.29 10.74 -10.94
N MET A 173 15.19 9.99 -10.78
CA MET A 173 13.90 10.56 -10.42
C MET A 173 13.93 10.93 -8.95
N THR A 174 13.88 12.24 -8.66
CA THR A 174 13.96 12.78 -7.30
C THR A 174 12.63 13.32 -6.80
N LYS A 175 11.66 13.52 -7.70
CA LYS A 175 10.37 14.15 -7.37
C LYS A 175 9.21 13.45 -8.05
N TRP A 176 8.10 13.29 -7.33
CA TRP A 176 6.84 12.82 -7.89
C TRP A 176 6.20 13.88 -8.81
N ASN A 177 5.92 15.07 -8.27
CA ASN A 177 5.40 16.23 -9.00
C ASN A 177 4.09 15.94 -9.76
N VAL A 178 3.11 15.36 -9.05
CA VAL A 178 1.71 15.20 -9.49
C VAL A 178 0.78 15.80 -8.42
N PRO A 179 0.85 17.12 -8.18
CA PRO A 179 0.30 17.76 -6.99
C PRO A 179 -1.24 17.87 -6.96
N ASN A 180 -1.91 17.59 -8.09
CA ASN A 180 -3.34 17.79 -8.25
C ASN A 180 -4.14 16.48 -8.32
N LEU A 181 -3.49 15.32 -8.09
CA LEU A 181 -4.15 14.02 -8.10
C LEU A 181 -5.14 13.93 -6.95
N LYS A 182 -6.44 13.90 -7.26
CA LYS A 182 -7.52 13.92 -6.27
C LYS A 182 -8.21 12.58 -6.11
N LYS A 183 -8.12 11.75 -7.14
CA LYS A 183 -8.91 10.54 -7.21
C LYS A 183 -8.13 9.50 -7.98
N VAL A 184 -8.08 8.31 -7.37
CA VAL A 184 -7.77 7.10 -8.09
C VAL A 184 -8.89 6.11 -7.88
N GLU A 185 -9.60 5.76 -8.95
CA GLU A 185 -10.73 4.83 -8.88
C GLU A 185 -10.32 3.42 -9.30
N GLU A 186 -10.74 2.45 -8.49
CA GLU A 186 -10.71 1.04 -8.83
C GLU A 186 -11.86 0.73 -9.79
N VAL A 187 -11.53 0.12 -10.93
CA VAL A 187 -12.55 -0.36 -11.85
C VAL A 187 -13.11 -1.68 -11.31
N THR A 188 -14.39 -1.68 -10.96
CA THR A 188 -15.07 -2.78 -10.29
C THR A 188 -15.03 -4.10 -11.06
N TYR A 189 -14.18 -5.04 -10.64
CA TYR A 189 -14.40 -6.48 -10.80
C TYR A 189 -13.81 -7.28 -9.62
N LYS A 190 -14.64 -7.57 -8.61
CA LYS A 190 -14.59 -8.73 -7.69
C LYS A 190 -13.23 -9.13 -7.03
N LEU A 191 -12.17 -8.35 -7.13
CA LEU A 191 -10.92 -8.54 -6.41
C LEU A 191 -10.80 -7.37 -5.45
N LYS A 192 -10.77 -7.64 -4.13
CA LYS A 192 -10.67 -6.63 -3.08
C LYS A 192 -9.29 -5.96 -2.99
N GLU A 193 -8.50 -6.01 -4.06
CA GLU A 193 -7.15 -5.46 -4.07
C GLU A 193 -7.23 -4.09 -4.75
N GLY A 194 -7.23 -3.05 -3.92
CA GLY A 194 -7.36 -1.65 -4.34
C GLY A 194 -6.26 -1.24 -5.31
N LEU A 195 -6.40 -0.04 -5.89
CA LEU A 195 -5.39 0.48 -6.80
C LEU A 195 -4.02 0.54 -6.12
N ARG A 196 -3.02 -0.06 -6.78
CA ARG A 196 -1.61 -0.05 -6.38
C ARG A 196 -0.88 1.10 -7.06
N LEU A 197 -0.61 2.15 -6.27
CA LEU A 197 0.42 3.12 -6.62
C LEU A 197 1.75 2.57 -6.15
N ASN A 198 2.63 2.21 -7.10
CA ASN A 198 3.95 1.68 -6.79
C ASN A 198 5.02 2.69 -7.18
N ILE A 199 5.88 3.03 -6.22
CA ILE A 199 6.99 3.96 -6.42
C ILE A 199 8.20 3.34 -5.73
N TYR A 200 9.14 2.79 -6.48
CA TYR A 200 10.30 2.10 -5.92
C TYR A 200 11.45 2.04 -6.92
N GLU A 201 12.67 1.76 -6.44
CA GLU A 201 13.87 1.66 -7.29
C GLU A 201 14.11 2.94 -8.12
N ASN A 202 13.76 4.10 -7.55
CA ASN A 202 14.07 5.41 -8.11
C ASN A 202 15.35 5.95 -7.46
N SER A 203 15.65 7.24 -7.62
CA SER A 203 16.79 7.85 -6.93
C SER A 203 16.70 7.61 -5.41
N PRO A 204 17.83 7.34 -4.72
CA PRO A 204 17.89 7.38 -3.25
C PRO A 204 17.48 8.75 -2.66
N ASP A 205 17.50 9.79 -3.49
CA ASP A 205 17.02 11.13 -3.14
C ASP A 205 15.55 11.38 -3.47
N PHE A 206 14.83 10.38 -3.97
CA PHE A 206 13.40 10.49 -4.26
C PHE A 206 12.60 10.85 -3.02
N CYS A 207 11.89 11.97 -3.08
CA CYS A 207 11.10 12.46 -1.98
C CYS A 207 9.66 12.81 -2.36
N LEU A 208 8.75 12.62 -1.40
CA LEU A 208 7.38 13.10 -1.42
C LEU A 208 7.25 14.30 -0.49
N THR A 209 6.52 15.33 -0.91
CA THR A 209 6.15 16.41 0.00
C THR A 209 5.09 15.95 1.00
N SER A 210 4.99 16.60 2.16
CA SER A 210 3.93 16.34 3.15
C SER A 210 2.53 16.47 2.54
N LYS A 211 2.35 17.46 1.66
CA LYS A 211 1.12 17.69 0.91
C LYS A 211 0.79 16.52 -0.03
N GLU A 212 1.72 16.08 -0.86
CA GLU A 212 1.50 14.93 -1.76
C GLU A 212 1.12 13.68 -0.96
N MET A 213 1.80 13.43 0.16
CA MET A 213 1.50 12.29 1.02
C MET A 213 0.09 12.36 1.63
N ILE A 214 -0.32 13.52 2.17
CA ILE A 214 -1.69 13.70 2.71
C ILE A 214 -2.72 13.54 1.61
N ASP A 215 -2.48 14.13 0.44
CA ASP A 215 -3.40 14.02 -0.70
C ASP A 215 -3.58 12.54 -1.08
N LEU A 216 -2.48 11.77 -1.19
CA LEU A 216 -2.51 10.33 -1.44
C LEU A 216 -3.23 9.54 -0.33
N MET A 217 -2.97 9.83 0.95
CA MET A 217 -3.65 9.14 2.06
C MET A 217 -5.17 9.37 2.08
N ASN A 218 -5.62 10.52 1.55
CA ASN A 218 -7.03 10.87 1.46
C ASN A 218 -7.76 10.23 0.26
N ILE A 219 -7.02 9.66 -0.70
CA ILE A 219 -7.64 8.96 -1.82
C ILE A 219 -8.24 7.65 -1.30
N LYS A 220 -9.57 7.57 -1.37
CA LYS A 220 -10.34 6.42 -0.89
C LYS A 220 -10.00 5.17 -1.71
N GLY A 221 -9.60 4.10 -1.03
CA GLY A 221 -9.30 2.81 -1.67
C GLY A 221 -7.92 2.73 -2.32
N LEU A 222 -7.11 3.79 -2.20
CA LEU A 222 -5.73 3.79 -2.65
C LEU A 222 -4.85 2.98 -1.70
N ASP A 223 -4.26 1.93 -2.23
CA ASP A 223 -3.22 1.17 -1.58
C ASP A 223 -1.87 1.87 -1.84
N LEU A 224 -1.19 2.19 -0.74
CA LEU A 224 0.10 2.89 -0.71
C LEU A 224 1.19 1.95 -0.19
N ASP A 225 0.97 0.64 -0.26
CA ASP A 225 1.89 -0.32 0.33
C ASP A 225 3.29 -0.20 -0.23
N HIS A 226 3.45 -0.06 -1.55
CA HIS A 226 4.77 -0.13 -2.17
C HIS A 226 5.31 1.24 -2.61
N ILE A 227 5.53 2.12 -1.62
CA ILE A 227 6.16 3.43 -1.80
C ILE A 227 7.48 3.47 -1.04
N GLU A 228 8.58 3.50 -1.79
CA GLU A 228 9.94 3.79 -1.33
C GLU A 228 10.28 5.24 -1.65
N ALA A 229 10.28 6.07 -0.60
CA ALA A 229 10.52 7.50 -0.69
C ALA A 229 10.98 8.04 0.67
N LYS A 230 11.57 9.24 0.68
CA LYS A 230 11.70 10.06 1.89
C LYS A 230 10.74 11.25 1.87
N TYR A 231 10.65 11.99 2.96
CA TYR A 231 10.01 13.31 2.92
C TYR A 231 10.96 14.35 2.34
N CYS A 232 10.44 15.22 1.49
CA CYS A 232 11.20 16.39 1.05
C CYS A 232 11.37 17.36 2.23
N ASP A 233 12.51 18.05 2.29
CA ASP A 233 12.79 19.01 3.37
C ASP A 233 11.69 20.08 3.45
N PRO A 234 11.01 20.20 4.61
CA PRO A 234 9.95 21.19 4.77
C PRO A 234 10.53 22.58 5.05
N SER A 235 9.72 23.60 4.80
CA SER A 235 9.97 24.94 5.31
C SER A 235 9.39 25.08 6.71
N PHE A 236 10.22 24.83 7.73
CA PHE A 236 9.82 24.92 9.14
C PHE A 236 9.31 26.32 9.50
N ASN A 237 8.26 26.35 10.32
CA ASN A 237 7.63 27.57 10.81
C ASN A 237 6.92 27.30 12.16
N GLU A 238 5.98 28.15 12.56
CA GLU A 238 5.22 27.96 13.80
C GLU A 238 4.32 26.72 13.76
N LYS A 239 3.76 26.39 12.59
CA LYS A 239 2.84 25.26 12.38
C LYS A 239 3.55 23.98 11.91
N VAL A 240 4.68 24.10 11.21
CA VAL A 240 5.47 22.97 10.71
C VAL A 240 6.73 22.84 11.56
N CYS A 241 6.84 21.76 12.33
CA CYS A 241 7.81 21.62 13.41
C CYS A 241 8.63 20.35 13.26
N ASN A 242 9.83 20.35 13.83
CA ASN A 242 10.68 19.17 14.00
C ASN A 242 10.74 18.70 15.47
N GLN A 243 10.06 19.41 16.37
CA GLN A 243 9.95 19.10 17.79
C GLN A 243 8.57 19.54 18.30
N PRO A 244 7.95 18.81 19.24
CA PRO A 244 6.66 19.19 19.82
C PRO A 244 6.75 20.56 20.48
N LYS A 245 5.81 21.44 20.13
CA LYS A 245 5.68 22.79 20.69
C LYS A 245 4.23 23.26 20.55
N GLU A 246 3.84 24.22 21.38
CA GLU A 246 2.51 24.82 21.30
C GLU A 246 2.25 25.42 19.90
N GLY A 247 1.05 25.20 19.36
CA GLY A 247 0.64 25.68 18.05
C GLY A 247 1.12 24.82 16.86
N CYS A 248 1.87 23.74 17.11
CA CYS A 248 2.31 22.84 16.06
C CYS A 248 1.13 22.09 15.41
N VAL A 249 1.15 21.95 14.09
CA VAL A 249 0.12 21.26 13.29
C VAL A 249 0.71 20.08 12.53
N GLU A 250 1.88 20.25 11.93
CA GLU A 250 2.61 19.20 11.21
C GLU A 250 3.95 18.94 11.90
N MET A 251 4.17 17.69 12.29
CA MET A 251 5.40 17.21 12.92
C MET A 251 6.23 16.44 11.90
N PHE A 252 7.49 16.83 11.69
CA PHE A 252 8.46 16.09 10.88
C PHE A 252 9.49 15.44 11.79
N GLY A 253 9.69 14.13 11.61
CA GLY A 253 10.50 13.30 12.49
C GLY A 253 9.66 12.54 13.51
N ASP A 254 10.36 11.70 14.28
CA ASP A 254 9.74 10.83 15.26
C ASP A 254 9.33 11.62 16.51
N VAL A 255 8.19 11.25 17.10
CA VAL A 255 7.63 11.84 18.32
C VAL A 255 7.60 10.78 19.42
N GLU A 256 8.34 11.02 20.49
CA GLU A 256 8.40 10.15 21.66
C GLU A 256 7.61 10.75 22.83
N ILE A 257 6.64 10.00 23.35
CA ILE A 257 5.77 10.37 24.45
C ILE A 257 6.02 9.40 25.60
N GLY A 258 6.68 9.90 26.65
CA GLY A 258 7.00 9.17 27.88
C GLY A 258 6.21 9.65 29.10
N GLU A 259 6.58 9.17 30.29
CA GLU A 259 5.91 9.49 31.56
C GLU A 259 5.85 11.01 31.85
N ASP A 260 6.94 11.73 31.57
CA ASP A 260 7.07 13.17 31.85
C ASP A 260 6.70 14.07 30.64
N PHE A 261 6.10 13.51 29.59
CA PHE A 261 5.77 14.27 28.38
C PHE A 261 4.61 15.25 28.62
N ASP A 262 4.76 16.49 28.18
CA ASP A 262 3.68 17.47 28.21
C ASP A 262 2.68 17.23 27.07
N PHE A 263 1.58 16.57 27.40
CA PHE A 263 0.54 16.21 26.44
C PHE A 263 -0.14 17.41 25.76
N GLU A 264 -0.08 18.61 26.34
CA GLU A 264 -0.65 19.82 25.74
C GLU A 264 0.01 20.16 24.39
N LEU A 265 1.28 19.80 24.22
CA LEU A 265 2.05 20.07 23.00
C LEU A 265 1.52 19.31 21.76
N MET A 266 0.69 18.28 21.97
CA MET A 266 0.19 17.42 20.89
C MET A 266 -1.28 17.67 20.53
N LYS A 267 -2.00 18.52 21.27
CA LYS A 267 -3.44 18.76 21.05
C LYS A 267 -3.76 19.27 19.65
N THR A 268 -2.91 20.12 19.09
CA THR A 268 -3.11 20.75 17.77
C THR A 268 -2.45 19.99 16.62
N VAL A 269 -1.63 18.97 16.91
CA VAL A 269 -0.90 18.23 15.88
C VAL A 269 -1.90 17.38 15.08
N GLU A 270 -1.94 17.61 13.76
CA GLU A 270 -2.82 16.93 12.82
C GLU A 270 -2.12 15.80 12.06
N ALA A 271 -0.82 15.92 11.82
CA ALA A 271 -0.03 14.95 11.08
C ALA A 271 1.38 14.77 11.65
N ILE A 272 1.85 13.52 11.68
CA ILE A 272 3.22 13.15 12.01
C ILE A 272 3.85 12.47 10.79
N TYR A 273 4.93 13.04 10.28
CA TYR A 273 5.79 12.53 9.21
C TYR A 273 7.02 11.86 9.82
N GLY A 274 6.76 10.72 10.46
CA GLY A 274 7.68 9.96 11.29
C GLY A 274 6.91 8.93 12.12
N SER A 275 7.57 8.38 13.13
CA SER A 275 6.97 7.45 14.09
C SER A 275 6.34 8.20 15.27
N LEU A 276 5.17 7.74 15.73
CA LEU A 276 4.63 8.08 17.05
C LEU A 276 4.92 6.93 18.02
N ILE A 277 5.69 7.22 19.05
CA ILE A 277 6.15 6.25 20.05
C ILE A 277 5.60 6.68 21.41
N ILE A 278 4.71 5.86 21.99
CA ILE A 278 4.11 6.12 23.31
C ILE A 278 4.58 5.03 24.25
N ASN A 279 5.46 5.36 25.19
CA ASN A 279 6.17 4.38 25.99
C ASN A 279 6.15 4.71 27.49
N GLY A 280 5.71 3.75 28.32
CA GLY A 280 5.87 3.85 29.77
C GLY A 280 5.04 4.96 30.42
N THR A 281 3.88 5.29 29.85
CA THR A 281 2.98 6.32 30.37
C THR A 281 1.91 5.73 31.30
N SER A 282 1.26 6.61 32.06
CA SER A 282 0.09 6.31 32.89
C SER A 282 -1.25 6.55 32.16
N LEU A 283 -1.22 6.73 30.83
CA LEU A 283 -2.40 7.02 30.01
C LEU A 283 -3.42 5.87 30.06
N GLU A 284 -4.70 6.22 30.19
CA GLU A 284 -5.82 5.27 30.05
C GLU A 284 -6.35 5.20 28.60
N ASP A 285 -6.15 6.27 27.83
CA ASP A 285 -6.57 6.42 26.44
C ASP A 285 -5.73 7.45 25.67
N PHE A 286 -6.06 7.69 24.39
CA PHE A 286 -5.39 8.66 23.51
C PHE A 286 -6.19 9.96 23.31
N SER A 287 -7.03 10.35 24.26
CA SER A 287 -7.90 11.54 24.14
C SER A 287 -7.13 12.86 23.98
N PHE A 288 -5.90 12.93 24.50
CA PHE A 288 -5.03 14.12 24.36
C PHE A 288 -4.59 14.39 22.90
N LEU A 289 -4.65 13.39 22.02
CA LEU A 289 -4.36 13.54 20.59
C LEU A 289 -5.62 14.03 19.84
N GLU A 290 -6.11 15.20 20.25
CA GLU A 290 -7.42 15.74 19.85
C GLU A 290 -7.56 15.99 18.34
N SER A 291 -6.45 16.30 17.67
CA SER A 291 -6.43 16.71 16.25
C SER A 291 -5.72 15.72 15.34
N LEU A 292 -5.03 14.71 15.87
CA LEU A 292 -4.18 13.82 15.08
C LEU A 292 -5.02 12.99 14.11
N MET A 293 -4.76 13.19 12.80
CA MET A 293 -5.46 12.52 11.71
C MET A 293 -4.56 11.54 10.95
N TYR A 294 -3.26 11.80 10.87
CA TYR A 294 -2.33 11.01 10.05
C TYR A 294 -1.01 10.74 10.76
N ILE A 295 -0.51 9.52 10.60
CA ILE A 295 0.86 9.14 10.98
C ILE A 295 1.46 8.44 9.77
N SER A 296 2.59 8.94 9.27
CA SER A 296 3.19 8.42 8.05
C SER A 296 4.71 8.34 8.21
N GLN A 297 5.23 7.11 8.22
CA GLN A 297 6.64 6.79 8.40
C GLN A 297 7.18 6.17 7.11
N LEU A 298 8.04 6.89 6.39
CA LEU A 298 8.63 6.46 5.12
C LEU A 298 10.10 6.06 5.24
N GLU A 299 10.63 5.88 6.46
CA GLU A 299 11.97 5.36 6.68
C GLU A 299 11.96 3.83 6.78
N GLN A 300 12.87 3.19 6.06
CA GLN A 300 12.91 1.74 5.94
C GLN A 300 13.17 1.09 7.30
N GLY A 301 12.36 0.09 7.64
CA GLY A 301 12.50 -0.68 8.88
C GLY A 301 11.91 0.00 10.12
N LYS A 302 11.32 1.19 9.99
CA LYS A 302 10.58 1.84 11.08
C LYS A 302 9.07 1.56 11.02
N HIS A 303 8.42 1.70 12.18
CA HIS A 303 6.98 1.52 12.33
C HIS A 303 6.30 2.87 12.59
N PRO A 304 5.19 3.19 11.92
CA PRO A 304 4.42 4.42 12.13
C PRO A 304 3.95 4.61 13.57
N LEU A 305 3.39 3.58 14.20
CA LEU A 305 2.83 3.66 15.55
C LEU A 305 3.39 2.55 16.44
N ILE A 306 3.99 2.95 17.56
CA ILE A 306 4.54 2.04 18.57
C ILE A 306 3.97 2.47 19.93
N VAL A 307 3.26 1.57 20.61
CA VAL A 307 2.66 1.82 21.92
C VAL A 307 3.11 0.72 22.87
N GLU A 308 3.95 1.05 23.83
CA GLU A 308 4.58 0.05 24.70
C GLU A 308 4.58 0.41 26.18
N ASN A 309 4.50 -0.59 27.05
CA ASN A 309 4.68 -0.42 28.50
C ASN A 309 3.65 0.52 29.17
N ASN A 310 2.46 0.73 28.59
CA ASN A 310 1.40 1.57 29.16
C ASN A 310 0.36 0.69 29.89
N LEU A 311 0.63 0.35 31.15
CA LEU A 311 -0.17 -0.62 31.91
C LEU A 311 -1.60 -0.13 32.23
N SER A 312 -1.81 1.19 32.26
CA SER A 312 -3.13 1.80 32.48
C SER A 312 -3.97 1.90 31.20
N LEU A 313 -3.39 1.66 30.02
CA LEU A 313 -4.06 1.88 28.75
C LEU A 313 -5.19 0.87 28.51
N VAL A 314 -6.43 1.31 28.62
CA VAL A 314 -7.62 0.45 28.46
C VAL A 314 -8.42 0.76 27.20
N ASN A 315 -8.03 1.80 26.45
CA ASN A 315 -8.68 2.21 25.22
C ASN A 315 -7.66 2.65 24.15
N MET A 316 -7.60 1.91 23.04
CA MET A 316 -6.66 2.18 21.94
C MET A 316 -7.23 3.13 20.87
N THR A 317 -8.45 3.65 21.05
CA THR A 317 -9.11 4.47 20.02
C THR A 317 -8.58 5.90 20.05
N PHE A 318 -8.22 6.39 18.87
CA PHE A 318 -7.84 7.79 18.66
C PHE A 318 -9.09 8.63 18.31
N PRO A 319 -9.19 9.89 18.75
CA PRO A 319 -10.36 10.73 18.48
C PRO A 319 -10.62 10.98 16.99
N LYS A 320 -9.56 11.27 16.21
CA LYS A 320 -9.68 11.70 14.80
C LYS A 320 -8.76 10.97 13.83
N LEU A 321 -7.99 9.98 14.27
CA LEU A 321 -7.04 9.27 13.41
C LEU A 321 -7.78 8.63 12.25
N LYS A 322 -7.32 8.88 11.03
CA LYS A 322 -7.95 8.40 9.78
C LYS A 322 -7.14 7.31 9.11
N LYS A 323 -5.82 7.49 9.04
CA LYS A 323 -4.91 6.56 8.34
C LYS A 323 -3.53 6.60 8.99
N ILE A 324 -2.91 5.43 9.02
CA ILE A 324 -1.48 5.29 9.30
C ILE A 324 -0.82 4.67 8.08
N GLN A 325 0.41 5.09 7.77
CA GLN A 325 1.15 4.67 6.59
C GLN A 325 2.59 4.34 6.96
N GLY A 326 3.05 3.14 6.60
CA GLY A 326 4.46 2.77 6.62
C GLY A 326 5.01 2.57 5.20
N GLN A 327 6.32 2.66 5.01
CA GLN A 327 6.99 2.23 3.78
C GLN A 327 7.12 0.70 3.76
N ARG A 328 6.66 0.01 2.70
CA ARG A 328 6.95 -1.41 2.48
C ARG A 328 7.97 -1.59 1.34
N THR A 329 9.02 -2.36 1.58
CA THR A 329 9.92 -2.84 0.52
C THR A 329 9.57 -4.29 0.15
N TRP A 330 10.06 -4.78 -0.98
CA TRP A 330 9.87 -6.18 -1.40
C TRP A 330 10.38 -7.20 -0.36
N GLU A 331 11.32 -6.79 0.47
CA GLU A 331 12.04 -7.64 1.42
C GLU A 331 11.44 -7.66 2.84
N SER A 332 10.49 -6.76 3.15
CA SER A 332 9.96 -6.62 4.53
C SER A 332 8.44 -6.47 4.56
N ILE A 333 7.78 -7.30 5.37
CA ILE A 333 6.39 -7.06 5.79
C ILE A 333 6.44 -5.94 6.82
N VAL A 334 5.86 -4.79 6.49
CA VAL A 334 5.88 -3.65 7.40
C VAL A 334 4.63 -3.62 8.26
N ILE A 335 4.86 -3.81 9.55
CA ILE A 335 3.87 -3.64 10.60
C ILE A 335 3.65 -2.13 10.76
N PHE A 336 2.40 -1.69 10.73
CA PHE A 336 2.09 -0.27 10.82
C PHE A 336 1.85 0.17 12.28
N ALA A 337 1.28 -0.71 13.10
CA ALA A 337 0.97 -0.45 14.49
C ALA A 337 1.36 -1.62 15.39
N ILE A 338 2.06 -1.32 16.48
CA ILE A 338 2.53 -2.29 17.48
C ILE A 338 2.03 -1.87 18.87
N PHE A 339 1.43 -2.82 19.59
CA PHE A 339 1.04 -2.67 20.98
C PHE A 339 1.63 -3.81 21.83
N ASN A 340 2.64 -3.52 22.65
CA ASN A 340 3.29 -4.52 23.50
C ASN A 340 3.39 -4.09 24.97
N ASN A 341 3.30 -5.05 25.89
CA ASN A 341 3.39 -4.85 27.32
C ASN A 341 2.48 -3.72 27.85
N ASN A 342 1.30 -3.54 27.23
CA ASN A 342 0.27 -2.62 27.72
C ASN A 342 -0.70 -3.38 28.64
N ASN A 343 -1.82 -2.77 29.01
CA ASN A 343 -2.84 -3.47 29.78
C ASN A 343 -3.26 -4.79 29.10
N GLU A 344 -3.23 -5.89 29.85
CA GLU A 344 -3.50 -7.25 29.36
C GLU A 344 -4.89 -7.38 28.71
N ALA A 345 -5.87 -6.56 29.14
CA ALA A 345 -7.20 -6.57 28.55
C ALA A 345 -7.20 -6.26 27.04
N LEU A 346 -6.20 -5.52 26.53
CA LEU A 346 -6.05 -5.18 25.12
C LEU A 346 -5.73 -6.41 24.25
N SER A 347 -4.96 -7.36 24.78
CA SER A 347 -4.54 -8.57 24.08
C SER A 347 -5.47 -9.77 24.33
N GLU A 348 -6.24 -9.76 25.42
CA GLU A 348 -7.23 -10.79 25.75
C GLU A 348 -8.58 -10.61 25.06
N ARG A 349 -8.97 -9.37 24.74
CA ARG A 349 -10.32 -9.08 24.23
C ARG A 349 -10.25 -8.68 22.75
N PRO A 350 -10.68 -9.55 21.82
CA PRO A 350 -10.59 -9.30 20.37
C PRO A 350 -11.22 -7.98 19.92
N ARG A 351 -12.25 -7.50 20.64
CA ARG A 351 -12.97 -6.26 20.34
C ARG A 351 -12.06 -5.03 20.24
N PHE A 352 -10.98 -4.97 21.03
CA PHE A 352 -10.09 -3.82 21.03
C PHE A 352 -9.30 -3.77 19.72
N CYS A 353 -8.69 -4.89 19.34
CA CYS A 353 -7.97 -5.03 18.08
C CYS A 353 -8.89 -4.77 16.87
N THR A 354 -10.08 -5.40 16.84
CA THR A 354 -11.01 -5.23 15.73
C THR A 354 -11.58 -3.81 15.65
N SER A 355 -11.90 -3.18 16.77
CA SER A 355 -12.37 -1.79 16.81
C SER A 355 -11.31 -0.82 16.29
N PHE A 356 -10.06 -0.95 16.75
CA PHE A 356 -8.95 -0.13 16.25
C PHE A 356 -8.76 -0.32 14.74
N LYS A 357 -8.64 -1.58 14.29
CA LYS A 357 -8.48 -1.91 12.87
C LYS A 357 -9.60 -1.30 12.01
N SER A 358 -10.85 -1.44 12.43
CA SER A 358 -12.00 -0.91 11.71
C SER A 358 -12.06 0.63 11.72
N SER A 359 -11.64 1.28 12.80
CA SER A 359 -11.68 2.75 12.92
C SER A 359 -10.83 3.46 11.86
N ILE A 360 -9.68 2.88 11.50
CA ILE A 360 -8.74 3.41 10.51
C ILE A 360 -8.62 2.55 9.24
N LYS A 361 -9.51 1.57 9.07
CA LYS A 361 -9.57 0.63 7.94
C LYS A 361 -8.22 -0.04 7.65
N LEU A 362 -7.51 -0.42 8.71
CA LEU A 362 -6.21 -1.08 8.61
C LEU A 362 -6.39 -2.56 8.21
N MET A 363 -5.42 -3.13 7.50
CA MET A 363 -5.41 -4.56 7.19
C MET A 363 -4.94 -5.38 8.40
N ASP A 364 -5.31 -6.65 8.48
CA ASP A 364 -5.09 -7.47 9.68
C ASP A 364 -3.60 -7.71 9.96
N GLU A 365 -2.83 -7.89 8.90
CA GLU A 365 -1.39 -8.10 8.87
C GLU A 365 -0.56 -6.86 9.19
N LYS A 366 -1.19 -5.70 9.38
CA LYS A 366 -0.50 -4.44 9.68
C LYS A 366 -0.58 -4.04 11.16
N LEU A 367 -1.33 -4.79 11.97
CA LEU A 367 -1.53 -4.52 13.40
C LEU A 367 -1.13 -5.73 14.24
N TYR A 368 -0.24 -5.49 15.20
CA TYR A 368 0.21 -6.51 16.13
C TYR A 368 -0.03 -6.07 17.57
N ILE A 369 -0.65 -6.94 18.36
CA ILE A 369 -0.82 -6.79 19.80
C ILE A 369 -0.19 -8.02 20.47
N GLU A 370 0.82 -7.81 21.31
CA GLU A 370 1.63 -8.89 21.90
C GLU A 370 2.14 -9.90 20.85
N GLY A 371 2.62 -9.37 19.72
CA GLY A 371 3.11 -10.18 18.61
C GLY A 371 2.05 -10.98 17.85
N LYS A 372 0.75 -10.72 18.05
CA LYS A 372 -0.35 -11.42 17.37
C LYS A 372 -1.22 -10.48 16.54
N ARG A 373 -1.74 -10.99 15.43
CA ARG A 373 -2.74 -10.31 14.60
C ARG A 373 -4.13 -10.40 15.23
N CYS A 374 -5.06 -9.53 14.82
CA CYS A 374 -6.42 -9.57 15.38
C CYS A 374 -7.14 -10.90 15.10
N SER A 375 -6.93 -11.49 13.92
CA SER A 375 -7.49 -12.80 13.56
C SER A 375 -7.04 -13.91 14.53
N GLU A 376 -5.76 -13.91 14.91
CA GLU A 376 -5.18 -14.88 15.85
C GLU A 376 -5.72 -14.71 17.26
N ILE A 377 -5.84 -13.46 17.74
CA ILE A 377 -6.44 -13.15 19.05
C ILE A 377 -7.89 -13.63 19.10
N LYS A 378 -8.66 -13.36 18.03
CA LYS A 378 -10.05 -13.80 17.92
C LYS A 378 -10.14 -15.33 17.91
N GLN A 379 -9.35 -16.01 17.08
CA GLN A 379 -9.35 -17.46 16.98
C GLN A 379 -9.05 -18.11 18.34
N LYS A 380 -8.06 -17.60 19.08
CA LYS A 380 -7.74 -18.09 20.42
C LYS A 380 -8.94 -17.94 21.38
N THR A 381 -9.59 -16.78 21.37
CA THR A 381 -10.75 -16.49 22.23
C THR A 381 -11.93 -17.40 21.91
N ASP A 382 -12.22 -17.61 20.62
CA ASP A 382 -13.31 -18.47 20.15
C ASP A 382 -13.04 -19.94 20.54
N GLN A 383 -11.78 -20.40 20.47
CA GLN A 383 -11.37 -21.73 20.93
C GLN A 383 -11.53 -21.92 22.44
N GLU A 384 -11.17 -20.92 23.24
CA GLU A 384 -11.32 -20.96 24.71
C GLU A 384 -12.80 -20.98 25.13
N ALA A 385 -13.64 -20.16 24.50
CA ALA A 385 -15.09 -20.17 24.70
C ALA A 385 -15.69 -21.54 24.35
N TRP A 386 -15.31 -22.10 23.21
CA TRP A 386 -15.74 -23.42 22.78
C TRP A 386 -15.35 -24.53 23.78
N LEU A 387 -14.10 -24.52 24.27
CA LEU A 387 -13.61 -25.50 25.25
C LEU A 387 -14.40 -25.44 26.56
N LYS A 388 -14.81 -24.24 26.98
CA LYS A 388 -15.64 -24.04 28.16
C LYS A 388 -17.03 -24.66 27.96
N ASP A 389 -17.70 -24.34 26.85
CA ASP A 389 -19.02 -24.87 26.52
C ASP A 389 -19.01 -26.41 26.40
N PHE A 390 -17.96 -26.96 25.78
CA PHE A 390 -17.79 -28.41 25.66
C PHE A 390 -17.69 -29.09 27.04
N LYS A 391 -16.90 -28.52 27.96
CA LYS A 391 -16.73 -29.05 29.33
C LYS A 391 -18.01 -28.95 30.15
N GLU A 392 -18.79 -27.89 30.00
CA GLU A 392 -20.03 -27.65 30.73
C GLU A 392 -21.23 -28.47 30.19
N SER A 393 -21.13 -28.99 28.97
CA SER A 393 -22.18 -29.82 28.36
C SER A 393 -22.34 -31.19 29.05
N LYS A 394 -23.57 -31.48 29.51
CA LYS A 394 -23.89 -32.65 30.35
C LYS A 394 -24.28 -33.92 29.58
N ASN A 395 -24.74 -33.81 28.32
CA ASN A 395 -25.19 -34.96 27.52
C ASN A 395 -24.35 -35.20 26.25
N CYS A 396 -24.23 -36.46 25.82
CA CYS A 396 -23.45 -36.85 24.63
C CYS A 396 -23.91 -36.20 23.32
N ALA A 397 -25.22 -35.96 23.14
CA ALA A 397 -25.74 -35.30 21.94
C ALA A 397 -25.24 -33.86 21.82
N SER A 398 -25.25 -33.09 22.92
CA SER A 398 -24.68 -31.73 22.93
C SER A 398 -23.17 -31.73 22.67
N ARG A 399 -22.42 -32.71 23.20
CA ARG A 399 -20.99 -32.84 22.92
C ARG A 399 -20.70 -33.14 21.46
N ALA A 400 -21.50 -34.01 20.83
CA ALA A 400 -21.37 -34.33 19.41
C ALA A 400 -21.71 -33.13 18.51
N SER A 401 -22.74 -32.35 18.85
CA SER A 401 -23.08 -31.12 18.13
C SER A 401 -22.00 -30.04 18.27
N ILE A 402 -21.46 -29.86 19.47
CA ILE A 402 -20.38 -28.90 19.75
C ILE A 402 -19.09 -29.30 19.01
N LEU A 403 -18.75 -30.59 18.95
CA LEU A 403 -17.62 -31.12 18.17
C LEU A 403 -17.81 -30.90 16.66
N LEU A 404 -19.02 -31.14 16.12
CA LEU A 404 -19.30 -30.91 14.70
C LEU A 404 -19.11 -29.42 14.31
N ILE A 405 -19.58 -28.51 15.16
CA ILE A 405 -19.41 -27.05 14.95
C ILE A 405 -17.93 -26.66 14.99
N PHE A 406 -17.12 -27.23 15.89
CA PHE A 406 -15.67 -26.99 15.94
C PHE A 406 -14.96 -27.47 14.68
N PHE A 407 -15.28 -28.68 14.21
CA PHE A 407 -14.72 -29.21 12.97
C PHE A 407 -15.07 -28.31 11.79
N LEU A 408 -16.30 -27.80 11.71
CA LEU A 408 -16.69 -26.83 10.68
C LEU A 408 -15.94 -25.50 10.83
N PHE A 409 -15.76 -24.97 12.05
CA PHE A 409 -14.99 -23.73 12.28
C PHE A 409 -13.50 -23.88 11.92
N CYS A 410 -12.86 -24.99 12.29
CA CYS A 410 -11.46 -25.26 11.93
C CYS A 410 -11.26 -25.51 10.43
N TYR A 411 -12.28 -26.05 9.74
CA TYR A 411 -12.18 -26.39 8.33
C TYR A 411 -12.60 -25.24 7.39
N PHE A 412 -13.47 -24.33 7.83
CA PHE A 412 -14.01 -23.22 7.03
C PHE A 412 -13.63 -21.82 7.54
N GLY A 413 -12.96 -21.67 8.69
CA GLY A 413 -12.63 -20.38 9.31
C GLY A 413 -11.35 -19.70 8.82
N SER A 414 -10.84 -20.08 7.66
CA SER A 414 -9.54 -19.63 7.11
C SER A 414 -9.69 -18.78 5.84
N ASP A 415 -10.71 -17.92 5.77
CA ASP A 415 -10.90 -16.93 4.70
C ASP A 415 -10.90 -15.49 5.24
#